data_AF-A0A0Q7H572-F1
#
_entry.id   AF-A0A0Q7H572-F1
#
_cell.length_a   1.000
_cell.length_b   1.000
_cell.length_c   1.000
_cell.angle_alpha   90.00
_cell.angle_beta   90.00
_cell.angle_gamma   90.00
#
_symmetry.space_group_name_H-M   'P 1'
#
loop_
_entity.id
_entity.type
_entity.pdbx_description
1 polymer ?
#
loop_
_entity_poly.entity_id
_entity_poly.type
_entity_poly.pdbx_seq_one_letter_code
_entity_poly.pdbx_strand_id
1 'polypeptide(L)'
;MTTAVRSILSAAACLAASGFMAFGAQTAGAQAPGSDARMQKERATCDGVQQDRAACLREAGAARQEASRGGLTSPSPARGQVNALARCGELPAAEQPDCEARIEGGARTTTEGSVMGGGVIRETVTPLPPQTMPAR
;
A
#
# COMPACT_ATOMS: atom_id res chain seq x y z
N MET A 1 -70.07 -30.44 -25.86
CA MET A 1 -69.42 -31.23 -26.92
C MET A 1 -67.93 -30.88 -26.92
N THR A 2 -67.06 -31.90 -27.06
CA THR A 2 -65.60 -31.87 -27.35
C THR A 2 -64.67 -31.27 -26.27
N THR A 3 -63.60 -31.89 -25.72
CA THR A 3 -62.95 -33.22 -25.84
C THR A 3 -61.98 -33.40 -24.64
N ALA A 4 -61.75 -34.66 -24.22
CA ALA A 4 -60.96 -35.18 -23.09
C ALA A 4 -59.52 -34.63 -22.94
N VAL A 5 -59.01 -34.28 -21.75
CA VAL A 5 -58.50 -35.10 -20.61
C VAL A 5 -57.46 -36.16 -21.01
N ARG A 6 -56.19 -35.92 -20.65
CA ARG A 6 -55.20 -36.93 -20.20
C ARG A 6 -53.88 -36.25 -19.78
N SER A 7 -53.77 -35.82 -18.53
CA SER A 7 -52.47 -35.51 -17.90
C SER A 7 -52.18 -36.56 -16.84
N ILE A 8 -51.18 -37.38 -17.12
CA ILE A 8 -50.75 -38.54 -16.34
C ILE A 8 -49.87 -38.06 -15.17
N LEU A 9 -50.14 -38.69 -14.02
CA LEU A 9 -49.51 -38.52 -12.71
C LEU A 9 -48.02 -38.91 -12.66
N SER A 10 -47.39 -38.39 -11.59
CA SER A 10 -46.24 -38.94 -10.83
C SER A 10 -44.84 -38.60 -11.34
N ALA A 11 -43.80 -38.43 -10.53
CA ALA A 11 -43.57 -38.17 -9.10
C ALA A 11 -42.03 -38.13 -8.96
N ALA A 12 -41.51 -37.33 -8.03
CA ALA A 12 -40.19 -37.45 -7.41
C ALA A 12 -38.93 -37.33 -8.31
N ALA A 13 -38.12 -36.30 -8.05
CA ALA A 13 -36.81 -36.49 -7.39
C ALA A 13 -36.05 -35.16 -7.32
N CYS A 14 -35.74 -34.75 -6.10
CA CYS A 14 -34.79 -33.70 -5.76
C CYS A 14 -33.43 -33.97 -6.40
N LEU A 15 -32.89 -33.05 -7.21
CA LEU A 15 -31.46 -33.01 -7.50
C LEU A 15 -30.98 -31.56 -7.67
N ALA A 16 -30.23 -31.14 -6.65
CA ALA A 16 -29.03 -30.33 -6.70
C ALA A 16 -29.09 -28.91 -7.29
N ALA A 17 -29.08 -27.97 -6.36
CA ALA A 17 -28.45 -26.67 -6.53
C ALA A 17 -27.02 -26.80 -7.08
N SER A 18 -26.76 -26.22 -8.25
CA SER A 18 -25.42 -25.85 -8.69
C SER A 18 -25.52 -24.90 -9.87
N GLY A 19 -25.40 -23.61 -9.58
CA GLY A 19 -25.44 -22.57 -10.61
C GLY A 19 -25.00 -21.19 -10.10
N PHE A 20 -24.17 -21.13 -9.05
CA PHE A 20 -23.42 -19.91 -8.77
C PHE A 20 -22.26 -19.87 -9.77
N MET A 21 -22.50 -19.21 -10.90
CA MET A 21 -21.45 -18.69 -11.77
C MET A 21 -20.56 -17.78 -10.90
N ALA A 22 -19.41 -18.32 -10.49
CA ALA A 22 -18.36 -17.54 -9.89
C ALA A 22 -17.85 -16.54 -10.94
N PHE A 23 -18.36 -15.31 -10.89
CA PHE A 23 -17.59 -14.16 -11.33
C PHE A 23 -16.32 -14.15 -10.46
N GLY A 24 -15.23 -14.68 -11.00
CA GLY A 24 -13.91 -14.49 -10.45
C GLY A 24 -13.62 -13.01 -10.44
N ALA A 25 -13.93 -12.34 -9.34
CA ALA A 25 -13.32 -11.07 -9.01
C ALA A 25 -11.82 -11.33 -9.07
N GLN A 26 -11.16 -10.74 -10.07
CA GLN A 26 -9.71 -10.61 -10.12
C GLN A 26 -9.33 -9.71 -8.94
N THR A 27 -9.41 -10.24 -7.73
CA THR A 27 -8.72 -9.65 -6.60
C THR A 27 -7.27 -9.66 -7.04
N ALA A 28 -6.67 -8.48 -7.16
CA ALA A 28 -5.23 -8.35 -7.22
C ALA A 28 -4.70 -8.85 -5.86
N GLY A 29 -4.72 -10.17 -5.67
CA GLY A 29 -4.30 -10.82 -4.46
C GLY A 29 -2.83 -10.52 -4.31
N ALA A 30 -2.48 -9.79 -3.25
CA ALA A 30 -1.09 -9.63 -2.86
C ALA A 30 -0.51 -11.04 -2.66
N GLN A 31 0.31 -11.48 -3.61
CA GLN A 31 0.93 -12.80 -3.54
C GLN A 31 1.84 -12.84 -2.31
N ALA A 32 1.83 -13.97 -1.60
CA ALA A 32 2.66 -14.17 -0.43
C ALA A 32 4.12 -13.81 -0.77
N PRO A 33 4.81 -13.01 0.09
CA PRO A 33 6.22 -12.71 -0.07
C PRO A 33 7.03 -14.00 -0.31
N GLY A 34 7.96 -13.96 -1.27
CA GLY A 34 8.86 -15.09 -1.55
C GLY A 34 8.25 -16.25 -2.36
N SER A 35 6.97 -16.20 -2.70
CA SER A 35 6.34 -17.19 -3.59
C SER A 35 6.93 -17.16 -5.01
N ASP A 36 6.98 -18.32 -5.67
CA ASP A 36 7.51 -18.43 -7.05
C ASP A 36 6.72 -17.54 -8.03
N ALA A 37 5.40 -17.45 -7.87
CA ALA A 37 4.54 -16.61 -8.70
C ALA A 37 4.91 -15.11 -8.58
N ARG A 38 5.23 -14.64 -7.37
CA ARG A 38 5.67 -13.27 -7.12
C ARG A 38 7.06 -13.01 -7.70
N MET A 39 7.99 -13.95 -7.51
CA MET A 39 9.34 -13.89 -8.08
C MET A 39 9.31 -13.80 -9.61
N GLN A 40 8.48 -14.60 -10.29
CA GLN A 40 8.36 -14.52 -11.75
C GLN A 40 7.84 -13.15 -12.22
N LYS A 41 6.87 -12.57 -11.49
CA LYS A 41 6.34 -11.24 -11.76
C LYS A 41 7.39 -10.14 -11.56
N GLU A 42 8.17 -10.22 -10.48
CA GLU A 42 9.25 -9.26 -10.18
C GLU A 42 10.34 -9.32 -11.27
N ARG A 43 10.75 -10.52 -11.70
CA ARG A 43 11.71 -10.69 -12.81
C ARG A 43 11.20 -10.17 -14.14
N ALA A 44 9.93 -10.40 -14.47
CA ALA A 44 9.32 -9.89 -15.70
C ALA A 44 9.30 -8.35 -15.74
N THR A 45 9.31 -7.69 -14.58
CA THR A 45 9.37 -6.22 -14.49
C THR A 45 10.74 -5.68 -14.91
N CYS A 46 11.81 -6.48 -14.76
CA CYS A 46 13.18 -6.05 -15.07
C CYS A 46 13.44 -5.80 -16.57
N ASP A 47 12.58 -6.29 -17.46
CA ASP A 47 12.71 -6.06 -18.90
C ASP A 47 12.08 -4.72 -19.35
N GLY A 48 11.28 -4.05 -18.51
CA GLY A 48 10.49 -2.86 -18.86
C GLY A 48 10.93 -1.56 -18.19
N VAL A 49 12.13 -1.51 -17.63
CA VAL A 49 12.56 -0.44 -16.72
C VAL A 49 13.85 0.23 -17.16
N GLN A 50 13.96 1.55 -16.93
CA GLN A 50 15.15 2.36 -17.22
C GLN A 50 16.25 2.19 -16.16
N GLN A 51 16.49 0.97 -15.69
CA GLN A 51 17.58 0.63 -14.78
C GLN A 51 18.38 -0.57 -15.28
N ASP A 52 19.59 -0.76 -14.75
CA ASP A 52 20.44 -1.89 -15.09
C ASP A 52 19.69 -3.21 -14.80
N ARG A 53 19.47 -3.99 -15.86
CA ARG A 53 18.71 -5.25 -15.79
C ARG A 53 19.36 -6.26 -14.85
N ALA A 54 20.69 -6.35 -14.85
CA ALA A 54 21.40 -7.29 -13.99
C ALA A 54 21.26 -6.88 -12.51
N ALA A 55 21.29 -5.58 -12.20
CA ALA A 55 20.97 -5.06 -10.87
C ALA A 55 19.54 -5.40 -10.47
N CYS A 56 18.56 -5.14 -11.33
CA CYS A 56 17.16 -5.47 -11.06
C CYS A 56 16.96 -6.95 -10.71
N LEU A 57 17.57 -7.86 -11.47
CA LEU A 57 17.49 -9.29 -11.20
C LEU A 57 18.17 -9.70 -9.88
N ARG A 58 19.26 -9.03 -9.49
CA ARG A 58 19.90 -9.24 -8.18
C ARG A 58 18.99 -8.79 -7.05
N GLU A 59 18.37 -7.60 -7.15
CA GLU A 59 17.46 -7.08 -6.14
C GLU A 59 16.20 -7.95 -5.99
N ALA A 60 15.63 -8.44 -7.09
CA ALA A 60 14.52 -9.39 -7.04
C ALA A 60 14.94 -10.69 -6.32
N GLY A 61 16.14 -11.20 -6.60
CA GLY A 61 16.72 -12.36 -5.90
C GLY A 61 16.87 -12.14 -4.39
N ALA A 62 17.43 -10.98 -4.01
CA ALA A 62 17.60 -10.59 -2.61
C ALA A 62 16.24 -10.46 -1.90
N ALA A 63 15.25 -9.84 -2.54
CA ALA A 63 13.90 -9.72 -2.00
C ALA A 63 13.27 -11.10 -1.72
N ARG A 64 13.44 -12.08 -2.62
CA ARG A 64 12.98 -13.46 -2.37
C ARG A 64 13.71 -14.12 -1.22
N GLN A 65 15.03 -13.95 -1.13
CA GLN A 65 15.82 -14.53 -0.05
C GLN A 65 15.39 -13.98 1.31
N GLU A 66 15.16 -12.68 1.40
CA GLU A 66 14.66 -12.07 2.63
C GLU A 66 13.21 -12.48 2.93
N ALA A 67 12.38 -12.62 1.89
CA ALA A 67 11.03 -13.11 2.08
C ALA A 67 10.98 -14.57 2.57
N SER A 68 11.83 -15.46 2.05
CA SER A 68 11.89 -16.85 2.50
C SER A 68 12.39 -17.00 3.94
N ARG A 69 13.18 -16.02 4.42
CA ARG A 69 13.64 -15.90 5.81
C ARG A 69 12.66 -15.14 6.70
N GLY A 70 11.54 -14.63 6.15
CA GLY A 70 10.55 -13.83 6.88
C GLY A 70 10.99 -12.39 7.18
N GLY A 71 12.11 -11.93 6.64
CA GLY A 71 12.64 -10.57 6.82
C GLY A 71 11.99 -9.52 5.92
N LEU A 72 11.38 -9.93 4.79
CA LEU A 72 10.67 -9.00 3.89
C LEU A 72 9.32 -8.58 4.49
N THR A 73 9.36 -7.59 5.37
CA THR A 73 8.20 -7.04 6.08
C THR A 73 7.96 -5.58 5.70
N SER A 74 6.72 -5.12 5.88
CA SER A 74 6.41 -3.69 5.85
C SER A 74 6.41 -3.16 7.28
N PRO A 75 7.08 -2.04 7.56
CA PRO A 75 7.05 -1.44 8.90
C PRO A 75 5.61 -1.07 9.27
N SER A 76 5.25 -1.26 10.53
CA SER A 76 3.96 -0.79 11.04
C SER A 76 3.89 0.74 10.97
N PRO A 77 2.68 1.35 10.89
CA PRO A 77 2.53 2.80 10.91
C PRO A 77 3.24 3.46 12.11
N ALA A 78 3.17 2.84 13.28
CA ALA A 78 3.86 3.30 14.49
C ALA A 78 5.39 3.30 14.33
N ARG A 79 5.97 2.23 13.76
CA ARG A 79 7.42 2.18 13.45
C ARG A 79 7.79 3.20 12.39
N GLY A 80 6.93 3.41 11.40
CA GLY A 80 7.09 4.46 10.40
C GLY A 80 7.15 5.86 11.03
N GLN A 81 6.27 6.15 11.99
CA GLN A 81 6.26 7.42 12.72
C GLN A 81 7.53 7.62 13.55
N VAL A 82 7.98 6.60 14.29
CA VAL A 82 9.22 6.65 15.06
C VAL A 82 10.42 6.96 14.15
N ASN A 83 10.53 6.24 13.02
CA ASN A 83 11.59 6.48 12.06
C ASN A 83 11.49 7.89 11.44
N ALA A 84 10.27 8.41 11.27
CA ALA A 84 10.06 9.74 10.73
C ALA A 84 10.54 10.84 11.69
N LEU A 85 10.24 10.70 12.97
CA LEU A 85 10.70 11.64 14.01
C LEU A 85 12.20 11.52 14.28
N ALA A 86 12.77 10.31 14.18
CA ALA A 86 14.22 10.12 14.37
C ALA A 86 15.04 11.00 13.41
N ARG A 87 14.55 11.25 12.19
CA ARG A 87 15.21 12.14 11.23
C ARG A 87 15.26 13.59 11.68
N CYS A 88 14.32 14.05 12.51
CA CYS A 88 14.36 15.40 13.06
C CYS A 88 15.52 15.59 14.04
N GLY A 89 15.97 14.51 14.72
CA GLY A 89 17.10 14.56 15.64
C GLY A 89 18.45 14.90 14.98
N GLU A 90 18.55 14.78 13.65
CA GLU A 90 19.74 15.15 12.88
C GLU A 90 19.86 16.67 12.62
N LEU A 91 18.79 17.43 12.91
CA LEU A 91 18.76 18.88 12.74
C LEU A 91 19.38 19.60 13.95
N PRO A 92 19.87 20.85 13.77
CA PRO A 92 20.25 21.71 14.90
C PRO A 92 19.12 21.83 15.92
N ALA A 93 19.46 21.90 17.21
CA ALA A 93 18.49 21.88 18.31
C ALA A 93 17.36 22.93 18.19
N ALA A 94 17.64 24.09 17.58
CA ALA A 94 16.65 25.14 17.34
C ALA A 94 15.59 24.77 16.28
N GLU A 95 15.90 23.85 15.36
CA GLU A 95 15.05 23.48 14.23
C GLU A 95 14.25 22.17 14.48
N GLN A 96 14.69 21.36 15.44
CA GLN A 96 14.02 20.11 15.83
C GLN A 96 12.52 20.27 16.11
N PRO A 97 12.06 21.25 16.94
CA PRO A 97 10.63 21.35 17.26
C PRO A 97 9.77 21.66 16.03
N ASP A 98 10.27 22.45 15.08
CA ASP A 98 9.54 22.76 13.85
C ASP A 98 9.48 21.54 12.90
N CYS A 99 10.55 20.75 12.85
CA CYS A 99 10.55 19.48 12.11
C CYS A 99 9.55 18.48 12.69
N GLU A 100 9.58 18.29 14.02
CA GLU A 100 8.68 17.38 14.72
C GLU A 100 7.22 17.78 14.50
N ALA A 101 6.89 19.07 14.67
CA ALA A 101 5.54 19.58 14.41
C ALA A 101 5.06 19.31 12.97
N ARG A 102 5.96 19.39 11.98
CA ARG A 102 5.64 19.06 10.58
C ARG A 102 5.42 17.56 10.36
N ILE A 103 6.17 16.71 11.05
CA ILE A 103 6.06 15.25 10.97
C ILE A 103 4.84 14.72 11.74
N GLU A 104 4.50 15.32 12.88
CA GLU A 104 3.27 15.00 13.63
C GLU A 104 2.02 15.54 12.91
N GLY A 105 2.14 16.70 12.26
CA GLY A 105 1.04 17.34 11.54
C GLY A 105 0.12 18.13 12.47
N GLY A 106 -1.09 18.45 11.98
CA GLY A 106 -2.09 19.20 12.75
C GLY A 106 -2.83 20.24 11.91
N ALA A 107 -3.60 21.10 12.56
CA ALA A 107 -4.48 22.07 11.87
C ALA A 107 -3.74 23.11 11.03
N ARG A 108 -2.44 23.35 11.29
CA ARG A 108 -1.59 24.28 10.53
C ARG A 108 -0.65 23.59 9.54
N THR A 109 -0.82 22.28 9.34
CA THR A 109 0.04 21.49 8.46
C THR A 109 -0.75 21.02 7.25
N THR A 110 -0.30 21.38 6.06
CA THR A 110 -0.81 20.84 4.80
C THR A 110 0.08 19.69 4.34
N THR A 111 -0.49 18.73 3.61
CA THR A 111 0.24 17.59 3.06
C THR A 111 -0.20 17.37 1.63
N GLU A 112 0.76 17.30 0.72
CA GLU A 112 0.53 17.17 -0.73
C GLU A 112 1.39 16.06 -1.33
N GLY A 113 0.91 15.45 -2.41
CA GLY A 113 1.59 14.36 -3.09
C GLY A 113 1.27 12.96 -2.56
N SER A 114 2.01 11.97 -3.03
CA SER A 114 1.88 10.57 -2.62
C SER A 114 3.19 9.81 -2.83
N VAL A 115 3.37 8.72 -2.10
CA VAL A 115 4.55 7.84 -2.26
C VAL A 115 4.67 7.33 -3.70
N MET A 116 3.55 6.91 -4.30
CA MET A 116 3.53 6.45 -5.70
C MET A 116 3.76 7.59 -6.71
N GLY A 117 3.40 8.83 -6.34
CA GLY A 117 3.62 10.03 -7.14
C GLY A 117 5.02 10.63 -7.01
N GLY A 118 5.93 9.98 -6.27
CA GLY A 118 7.33 10.39 -6.14
C GLY A 118 7.67 11.17 -4.87
N GLY A 119 6.70 11.48 -4.02
CA GLY A 119 6.97 12.14 -2.75
C GLY A 119 5.75 12.69 -2.03
N VAL A 120 5.91 12.94 -0.73
CA VAL A 120 4.95 13.62 0.12
C VAL A 120 5.60 14.87 0.68
N ILE A 121 5.04 16.03 0.36
CA ILE A 121 5.49 17.33 0.86
C ILE A 121 4.58 17.75 2.01
N ARG A 122 5.18 18.32 3.06
CA ARG A 122 4.46 18.85 4.21
C ARG A 122 4.91 20.28 4.47
N GLU A 123 3.95 21.14 4.71
CA GLU A 123 4.19 22.54 5.06
C GLU A 123 3.46 22.86 6.35
N THR A 124 4.14 23.51 7.30
CA THR A 124 3.57 23.91 8.58
C THR A 124 3.78 25.39 8.77
N VAL A 125 2.70 26.13 9.03
CA VAL A 125 2.75 27.56 9.30
C VAL A 125 2.87 27.82 10.80
N THR A 126 4.02 28.31 11.23
CA THR A 126 4.29 28.69 12.63
C THR A 126 4.18 30.22 12.78
N PRO A 127 3.15 30.75 13.45
CA PRO A 127 3.05 32.17 13.72
C PRO A 127 4.09 32.57 14.78
N LEU A 128 4.91 33.57 14.44
CA LEU A 128 5.88 34.14 15.38
C LEU A 128 5.25 35.27 16.20
N PRO A 129 5.63 35.45 17.47
CA PRO A 129 5.22 36.60 18.25
C PRO A 129 5.74 37.90 17.60
N PRO A 130 5.04 39.04 17.78
CA PRO A 130 5.50 40.30 17.25
C PRO A 130 6.89 40.65 17.80
N GLN A 131 7.83 40.84 16.90
CA GLN A 131 9.18 41.31 17.20
C GLN A 131 9.14 42.77 17.63
N THR A 132 9.49 43.05 18.88
CA THR A 132 9.69 44.42 19.36
C THR A 132 10.98 44.97 18.77
N MET A 133 10.87 45.93 17.84
CA MET A 133 12.04 46.67 17.39
C MET A 133 12.57 47.52 18.55
N PRO A 134 13.89 47.49 18.86
CA PRO A 134 14.45 48.37 19.87
C PRO A 134 14.28 49.83 19.44
N ALA A 135 13.84 50.69 20.36
CA ALA A 135 13.80 52.13 20.13
C ALA A 135 15.22 52.64 19.83
N ARG A 136 15.36 53.40 18.74
CA ARG A 136 16.61 54.05 18.33
C ARG A 136 17.04 55.11 19.33
#